data_AF-A0A1L9RAM6-F1
#
_entry.id   AF-A0A1L9RAM6-F1
#
_cell.length_a   1.000
_cell.length_b   1.000
_cell.length_c   1.000
_cell.angle_alpha   90.00
_cell.angle_beta   90.00
_cell.angle_gamma   90.00
#
_symmetry.space_group_name_H-M   'P 1'
#
loop_
_entity.id
_entity.type
_entity.pdbx_description
1 polymer ?
#
loop_
_entity_poly.entity_id
_entity_poly.type
_entity_poly.pdbx_seq_one_letter_code
_entity_poly.pdbx_strand_id
1 'polypeptide(L)'
;MHQPTRTFKISFTSWSCRHIQVTEHDTPLYIADVHTRKPNMIFKTHPSETQFATVTLHALSSHTDIILDNQDTVLNLKSGFRHQANFTSRTLQTTLEWNTKSLMKGYDFELVDQNGTPLAQYINDWCHNTAKVDIFFNLNEAVIREIVVTGLALVYGRTGRLTTVNTHTGDSAGSLVAAGVI
;
A
#
# COMPACT_ATOMS: atom_id res chain seq x y z
N MET A 1 3.81 -20.76 -12.05
CA MET A 1 3.15 -19.46 -11.80
C MET A 1 1.74 -19.76 -11.35
N HIS A 2 1.34 -19.33 -10.15
CA HIS A 2 -0.05 -19.48 -9.69
C HIS A 2 -0.92 -18.49 -10.47
N GLN A 3 -2.05 -18.95 -11.01
CA GLN A 3 -3.04 -18.04 -11.58
C GLN A 3 -3.76 -17.32 -10.43
N PRO A 4 -4.01 -16.01 -10.53
CA PRO A 4 -4.77 -15.29 -9.51
C PRO A 4 -6.20 -15.82 -9.47
N THR A 5 -6.69 -16.09 -8.26
CA THR A 5 -8.10 -16.42 -8.00
C THR A 5 -8.95 -15.15 -8.05
N ARG A 6 -8.41 -14.03 -7.56
CA ARG A 6 -9.05 -12.71 -7.57
C ARG A 6 -8.02 -11.63 -7.91
N THR A 7 -8.47 -10.59 -8.61
CA THR A 7 -7.63 -9.45 -8.98
C THR A 7 -8.35 -8.15 -8.63
N PHE A 8 -7.68 -7.33 -7.82
CA PHE A 8 -8.15 -6.00 -7.44
C PHE A 8 -7.36 -4.97 -8.22
N LYS A 9 -8.06 -4.14 -9.01
CA LYS A 9 -7.46 -3.02 -9.73
C LYS A 9 -7.47 -1.78 -8.85
N ILE A 10 -6.35 -1.09 -8.81
CA ILE A 10 -6.13 0.13 -8.04
C ILE A 10 -5.98 1.26 -9.05
N SER A 11 -6.92 2.20 -9.01
CA SER A 11 -6.92 3.37 -9.90
C SER A 11 -6.83 4.65 -9.07
N PHE A 12 -6.01 5.59 -9.52
CA PHE A 12 -5.91 6.90 -8.90
C PHE A 12 -6.92 7.82 -9.59
N THR A 13 -7.96 8.23 -8.86
CA THR A 13 -9.10 8.97 -9.43
C THR A 13 -8.89 10.48 -9.42
N SER A 14 -7.74 10.93 -8.92
CA SER A 14 -7.38 12.35 -8.88
C SER A 14 -5.99 12.58 -9.45
N TRP A 15 -5.79 13.72 -10.12
CA TRP A 15 -4.49 14.16 -10.60
C TRP A 15 -3.43 14.29 -9.49
N SER A 16 -3.88 14.50 -8.25
CA SER A 16 -3.01 14.58 -7.06
C SER A 16 -2.62 13.22 -6.48
N CYS A 17 -3.14 12.12 -7.06
CA CYS A 17 -2.99 10.74 -6.56
C CYS A 17 -3.49 10.53 -5.11
N ARG A 18 -4.34 11.44 -4.58
CA ARG A 18 -4.83 11.36 -3.20
C ARG A 18 -6.09 10.52 -3.03
N HIS A 19 -6.87 10.38 -4.10
CA HIS A 19 -8.06 9.54 -4.11
C HIS A 19 -7.74 8.26 -4.89
N ILE A 20 -7.90 7.14 -4.22
CA ILE A 20 -7.65 5.80 -4.75
C ILE A 20 -8.97 5.05 -4.75
N GLN A 21 -9.27 4.40 -5.86
CA GLN A 21 -10.39 3.48 -5.97
C GLN A 21 -9.85 2.07 -6.20
N VAL A 22 -10.35 1.12 -5.41
CA VAL A 22 -10.07 -0.30 -5.55
C VAL A 22 -11.30 -0.97 -6.14
N THR A 23 -11.16 -1.59 -7.30
CA THR A 23 -12.22 -2.30 -8.02
C THR A 23 -11.90 -3.78 -8.17
N GLU A 24 -12.94 -4.60 -8.27
CA GLU A 24 -12.86 -6.00 -8.68
C GLU A 24 -13.87 -6.21 -9.80
N HIS A 25 -13.43 -6.77 -10.94
CA HIS A 25 -14.26 -6.87 -12.16
C HIS A 25 -14.97 -5.53 -12.50
N ASP A 26 -14.22 -4.42 -12.42
CA ASP A 26 -14.69 -3.04 -12.61
C ASP A 26 -15.78 -2.55 -11.62
N THR A 27 -16.11 -3.36 -10.61
CA THR A 27 -17.02 -2.98 -9.52
C THR A 27 -16.23 -2.33 -8.38
N PRO A 28 -16.52 -1.08 -7.98
CA PRO A 28 -15.82 -0.44 -6.87
C PRO A 28 -16.17 -1.07 -5.52
N LEU A 29 -15.14 -1.49 -4.79
CA LEU A 29 -15.27 -2.12 -3.46
C LEU A 29 -14.78 -1.21 -2.35
N TYR A 30 -13.65 -0.54 -2.56
CA TYR A 30 -13.02 0.29 -1.55
C TYR A 30 -12.57 1.63 -2.13
N ILE A 31 -12.61 2.65 -1.28
CA ILE A 31 -12.00 3.96 -1.53
C ILE A 31 -10.90 4.15 -0.49
N ALA A 32 -9.77 4.70 -0.90
CA ALA A 32 -8.75 5.18 0.02
C ALA A 32 -8.41 6.66 -0.24
N ASP A 33 -8.52 7.46 0.81
CA ASP A 33 -8.18 8.88 0.82
C ASP A 33 -6.81 9.07 1.47
N VAL A 34 -5.90 9.72 0.78
CA VAL A 34 -4.52 9.98 1.22
C VAL A 34 -4.35 11.43 1.64
N HIS A 35 -3.82 11.62 2.84
CA HIS A 35 -3.63 12.91 3.48
C HIS A 35 -2.15 13.15 3.77
N THR A 36 -1.76 14.43 3.76
CA THR A 36 -0.42 14.86 4.20
C THR A 36 -0.28 14.83 5.72
N ARG A 37 -1.38 15.04 6.45
CA ARG A 37 -1.45 14.94 7.92
C ARG A 37 -1.91 13.55 8.33
N LYS A 38 -1.63 13.18 9.58
CA LYS A 38 -2.10 11.92 10.16
C LYS A 38 -3.63 11.97 10.40
N PRO A 39 -4.36 10.85 10.20
CA PRO A 39 -3.90 9.60 9.58
C PRO A 39 -3.63 9.80 8.07
N ASN A 40 -2.53 9.22 7.59
CA ASN A 40 -2.05 9.44 6.22
C ASN A 40 -2.90 8.75 5.16
N MET A 41 -3.57 7.64 5.49
CA MET A 41 -4.54 7.01 4.61
C MET A 41 -5.78 6.61 5.39
N ILE A 42 -6.95 6.80 4.79
CA ILE A 42 -8.24 6.39 5.34
C ILE A 42 -8.93 5.51 4.31
N PHE A 43 -9.30 4.30 4.68
CA PHE A 43 -9.98 3.33 3.82
C PHE A 43 -11.46 3.22 4.20
N LYS A 44 -12.31 3.24 3.19
CA LYS A 44 -13.77 3.16 3.30
C LYS A 44 -14.32 2.12 2.33
N THR A 45 -15.40 1.46 2.70
CA THR A 45 -16.15 0.60 1.79
C THR A 45 -16.93 1.45 0.78
N HIS A 46 -17.12 0.93 -0.42
CA HIS A 46 -18.02 1.49 -1.41
C HIS A 46 -19.24 0.56 -1.55
N PRO A 47 -20.48 1.09 -1.66
CA PRO A 47 -20.86 2.50 -1.69
C PRO A 47 -21.15 3.12 -0.32
N SER A 48 -21.12 2.35 0.78
CA SER A 48 -21.58 2.83 2.09
C SER A 48 -20.66 3.86 2.77
N GLU A 49 -19.48 4.11 2.20
CA GLU A 49 -18.42 4.99 2.73
C GLU A 49 -18.03 4.68 4.19
N THR A 50 -18.28 3.46 4.64
CA THR A 50 -18.01 3.05 6.01
C THR A 50 -16.51 2.86 6.18
N GLN A 51 -15.90 3.68 7.04
CA GLN A 51 -14.48 3.56 7.34
C GLN A 51 -14.19 2.20 8.00
N PHE A 52 -13.24 1.47 7.45
CA PHE A 52 -12.80 0.19 8.00
C PHE A 52 -11.30 0.13 8.26
N ALA A 53 -10.50 1.06 7.71
CA ALA A 53 -9.08 1.13 8.04
C ALA A 53 -8.53 2.55 8.09
N THR A 54 -7.50 2.74 8.91
CA THR A 54 -6.65 3.94 8.90
C THR A 54 -5.19 3.54 8.94
N VAL A 55 -4.35 4.24 8.19
CA VAL A 55 -2.91 4.04 8.15
C VAL A 55 -2.21 5.31 8.60
N THR A 56 -1.31 5.17 9.58
CA THR A 56 -0.47 6.24 10.09
C THR A 56 0.98 5.96 9.75
N LEU A 57 1.54 6.77 8.86
CA LEU A 57 2.93 6.71 8.47
C LEU A 57 3.76 7.54 9.44
N HIS A 58 4.95 7.03 9.78
CA HIS A 58 5.92 7.74 10.61
C HIS A 58 7.15 8.06 9.78
N ALA A 59 7.57 9.33 9.78
CA ALA A 59 8.69 9.81 8.98
C ALA A 59 10.04 9.24 9.44
N LEU A 60 10.23 9.11 10.76
CA LEU A 60 11.50 8.71 11.39
C LEU A 60 11.51 7.27 11.93
N SER A 61 10.39 6.56 11.85
CA SER A 61 10.28 5.19 12.36
C SER A 61 10.33 4.18 11.23
N SER A 62 10.79 2.96 11.47
CA SER A 62 10.73 1.87 10.49
C SER A 62 9.39 1.12 10.50
N HIS A 63 8.36 1.60 11.20
CA HIS A 63 7.04 0.99 11.19
C HIS A 63 5.94 1.95 10.72
N THR A 64 4.83 1.35 10.33
CA THR A 64 3.56 2.00 9.99
C THR A 64 2.46 1.39 10.85
N ASP A 65 1.66 2.24 11.49
CA ASP A 65 0.53 1.78 12.28
C ASP A 65 -0.71 1.67 11.39
N ILE A 66 -1.41 0.54 11.49
CA ILE A 66 -2.61 0.24 10.74
C ILE A 66 -3.70 -0.13 11.74
N ILE A 67 -4.81 0.59 11.74
CA ILE A 67 -6.02 0.20 12.46
C ILE A 67 -6.95 -0.38 11.41
N LEU A 68 -7.30 -1.66 11.50
CA LEU A 68 -8.20 -2.36 10.59
C LEU A 68 -9.35 -2.96 11.39
N ASP A 69 -10.60 -2.63 11.07
CA ASP A 69 -11.79 -3.10 11.78
C ASP A 69 -11.67 -2.93 13.32
N ASN A 70 -11.15 -1.78 13.76
CA ASN A 70 -10.84 -1.45 15.17
C ASN A 70 -9.76 -2.35 15.82
N GLN A 71 -8.88 -2.96 15.03
CA GLN A 71 -7.77 -3.78 15.50
C GLN A 71 -6.43 -3.19 15.04
N ASP A 72 -5.50 -3.05 15.98
CA ASP A 72 -4.17 -2.53 15.68
C ASP A 72 -3.27 -3.59 15.05
N THR A 73 -2.65 -3.22 13.94
CA THR A 73 -1.65 -4.01 13.22
C THR A 73 -0.47 -3.11 12.90
N VAL A 74 0.75 -3.63 13.10
CA VAL A 74 1.97 -2.88 12.82
C VAL A 74 2.64 -3.50 11.60
N LEU A 75 2.83 -2.68 10.56
CA LEU A 75 3.61 -3.03 9.39
C LEU A 75 5.06 -2.58 9.60
N ASN A 76 5.95 -3.52 9.89
CA ASN A 76 7.36 -3.24 10.10
C ASN A 76 8.10 -3.28 8.77
N LEU A 77 8.62 -2.13 8.36
CA LEU A 77 9.46 -1.99 7.19
C LEU A 77 10.88 -2.42 7.57
N LYS A 78 11.42 -3.43 6.89
CA LYS A 78 12.81 -3.85 7.13
C LYS A 78 13.76 -2.81 6.53
N SER A 79 14.75 -2.41 7.32
CA SER A 79 15.84 -1.54 6.86
C SER A 79 16.81 -2.37 5.99
N GLY A 80 17.08 -1.91 4.77
CA GLY A 80 18.00 -2.58 3.85
C GLY A 80 17.74 -2.30 2.37
N PHE A 81 18.62 -2.83 1.51
CA PHE A 81 18.53 -2.70 0.05
C PHE A 81 17.27 -3.37 -0.53
N ARG A 82 16.77 -4.43 0.14
CA ARG A 82 15.55 -5.13 -0.25
C ARG A 82 14.34 -4.45 0.36
N HIS A 83 13.34 -4.15 -0.48
CA HIS A 83 12.14 -3.49 -0.03
C HIS A 83 11.18 -4.53 0.57
N GLN A 84 11.36 -4.78 1.86
CA GLN A 84 10.61 -5.78 2.60
C GLN A 84 9.81 -5.15 3.74
N ALA A 85 8.67 -5.75 4.04
CA ALA A 85 7.89 -5.42 5.22
C ALA A 85 7.19 -6.66 5.76
N ASN A 86 7.06 -6.76 7.08
CA ASN A 86 6.29 -7.83 7.71
C ASN A 86 5.19 -7.28 8.62
N PHE A 87 4.16 -8.08 8.81
CA PHE A 87 3.10 -7.80 9.77
C PHE A 87 2.52 -9.12 10.28
N THR A 88 1.92 -9.09 11.46
CA THR A 88 1.17 -10.23 11.99
C THR A 88 -0.28 -10.09 11.54
N SER A 89 -0.72 -10.98 10.65
CA SER A 89 -2.14 -11.13 10.30
C SER A 89 -2.87 -11.71 11.49
N ARG A 90 -3.82 -10.95 12.05
CA ARG A 90 -4.67 -11.45 13.13
C ARG A 90 -5.67 -12.47 12.59
N THR A 91 -6.18 -12.25 11.38
CA THR A 91 -7.18 -13.14 10.76
C THR A 91 -6.59 -14.51 10.45
N LEU A 92 -5.33 -14.58 10.00
CA LEU A 92 -4.64 -15.85 9.74
C LEU A 92 -3.80 -16.34 10.93
N GLN A 93 -3.71 -15.56 12.01
CA GLN A 93 -2.89 -15.86 13.20
C GLN A 93 -1.42 -16.20 12.85
N THR A 94 -0.87 -15.53 11.85
CA THR A 94 0.47 -15.81 11.32
C THR A 94 1.17 -14.53 10.87
N THR A 95 2.49 -14.61 10.74
CA THR A 95 3.30 -13.49 10.23
C THR A 95 3.40 -13.60 8.72
N LEU A 96 3.07 -12.51 8.03
CA LEU A 96 3.18 -12.40 6.58
C LEU A 96 4.29 -11.41 6.22
N GLU A 97 4.92 -11.63 5.08
CA GLU A 97 6.02 -10.80 4.60
C GLU A 97 5.80 -10.35 3.15
N TRP A 98 5.75 -9.04 2.95
CA TRP A 98 5.88 -8.41 1.64
C TRP A 98 7.34 -8.36 1.23
N ASN A 99 7.66 -8.93 0.07
CA ASN A 99 8.98 -9.01 -0.51
C ASN A 99 9.03 -8.31 -1.87
N THR A 100 10.14 -7.63 -2.18
CA THR A 100 10.34 -7.11 -3.54
C THR A 100 10.49 -8.26 -4.52
N LYS A 101 9.66 -8.31 -5.56
CA LYS A 101 9.75 -9.35 -6.59
C LYS A 101 10.89 -9.10 -7.57
N SER A 102 11.14 -7.84 -7.91
CA SER A 102 12.23 -7.44 -8.80
C SER A 102 12.82 -6.11 -8.38
N LEU A 103 14.14 -6.08 -8.18
CA LEU A 103 14.88 -4.86 -7.86
C LEU A 103 14.85 -3.84 -9.01
N MET A 104 14.61 -4.28 -10.25
CA MET A 104 14.48 -3.39 -11.41
C MET A 104 13.09 -2.77 -11.55
N LYS A 105 12.04 -3.44 -11.02
CA LYS A 105 10.65 -2.96 -11.01
C LYS A 105 10.29 -2.56 -9.58
N GLY A 106 10.94 -1.52 -9.06
CA GLY A 106 11.07 -1.21 -7.63
C GLY A 106 9.80 -1.10 -6.76
N TYR A 107 8.59 -1.29 -7.31
CA TYR A 107 7.33 -1.34 -6.56
C TYR A 107 6.47 -2.57 -6.85
N ASP A 108 7.05 -3.65 -7.38
CA ASP A 108 6.38 -4.95 -7.45
C ASP A 108 6.71 -5.76 -6.19
N PHE A 109 5.67 -6.14 -5.45
CA PHE A 109 5.79 -6.87 -4.19
C PHE A 109 5.03 -8.19 -4.21
N GLU A 110 5.56 -9.19 -3.54
CA GLU A 110 4.92 -10.48 -3.31
C GLU A 110 4.72 -10.67 -1.81
N LEU A 111 3.50 -11.00 -1.40
CA LEU A 111 3.17 -11.36 -0.04
C LEU A 111 3.31 -12.86 0.14
N VAL A 112 4.15 -13.27 1.09
CA VAL A 112 4.36 -14.69 1.40
C VAL A 112 3.97 -15.00 2.85
N ASP A 113 3.56 -16.25 3.09
CA ASP A 113 3.39 -16.80 4.43
C ASP A 113 4.74 -17.22 5.07
N GLN A 114 4.69 -17.78 6.28
CA GLN A 114 5.88 -18.28 6.98
C GLN A 114 6.63 -19.40 6.26
N ASN A 115 5.95 -20.13 5.35
CA ASN A 115 6.55 -21.20 4.56
C ASN A 115 7.10 -20.70 3.21
N GLY A 116 7.00 -19.39 2.93
CA GLY A 116 7.39 -18.81 1.65
C GLY A 116 6.34 -19.01 0.54
N THR A 117 5.11 -19.41 0.88
CA THR A 117 4.02 -19.59 -0.08
C THR A 117 3.46 -18.23 -0.48
N PRO A 118 3.42 -17.89 -1.79
CA PRO A 118 2.91 -16.60 -2.23
C PRO A 118 1.39 -16.53 -2.11
N LEU A 119 0.88 -15.65 -1.25
CA LEU A 119 -0.55 -15.44 -1.02
C LEU A 119 -1.13 -14.36 -1.95
N ALA A 120 -0.34 -13.31 -2.20
CA ALA A 120 -0.75 -12.19 -3.02
C ALA A 120 0.43 -11.52 -3.71
N GLN A 121 0.14 -10.70 -4.72
CA GLN A 121 1.14 -9.90 -5.40
C GLN A 121 0.59 -8.49 -5.67
N TYR A 122 1.34 -7.47 -5.27
CA TYR A 122 1.15 -6.09 -5.71
C TYR A 122 1.99 -5.85 -6.95
N ILE A 123 1.39 -5.34 -8.02
CA ILE A 123 2.04 -5.01 -9.28
C ILE A 123 1.76 -3.56 -9.60
N ASN A 124 2.81 -2.76 -9.79
CA ASN A 124 2.65 -1.37 -10.17
C ASN A 124 2.69 -1.22 -11.70
N ASP A 125 1.73 -0.49 -12.26
CA ASP A 125 1.72 -0.10 -13.68
C ASP A 125 1.91 1.41 -13.79
N TRP A 126 3.19 1.80 -13.86
CA TRP A 126 3.60 3.20 -13.87
C TRP A 126 3.09 3.91 -15.12
N CYS A 127 3.04 3.22 -16.26
CA CYS A 127 2.65 3.81 -17.55
C CYS A 127 1.19 4.29 -17.54
N HIS A 128 0.33 3.61 -16.78
CA HIS A 128 -1.10 3.91 -16.72
C HIS A 128 -1.52 4.59 -15.42
N ASN A 129 -0.58 4.92 -14.52
CA ASN A 129 -0.90 5.37 -13.16
C ASN A 129 -1.95 4.45 -12.51
N THR A 130 -1.73 3.14 -12.59
CA THR A 130 -2.59 2.15 -11.94
C THR A 130 -1.73 1.11 -11.25
N ALA A 131 -2.34 0.32 -10.38
CA ALA A 131 -1.72 -0.86 -9.82
C ALA A 131 -2.74 -1.98 -9.75
N LYS A 132 -2.30 -3.18 -9.40
CA LYS A 132 -3.20 -4.28 -9.07
C LYS A 132 -2.67 -5.12 -7.92
N VAL A 133 -3.60 -5.74 -7.21
CA VAL A 133 -3.34 -6.77 -6.21
C VAL A 133 -3.97 -8.07 -6.70
N ASP A 134 -3.12 -9.03 -7.02
CA ASP A 134 -3.50 -10.39 -7.40
C ASP A 134 -3.50 -11.25 -6.13
N ILE A 135 -4.59 -11.99 -5.86
CA ILE A 135 -4.69 -12.96 -4.76
C ILE A 135 -4.67 -14.37 -5.32
N PHE A 136 -3.79 -15.24 -4.82
CA PHE A 136 -3.58 -16.57 -5.39
C PHE A 136 -4.47 -17.66 -4.81
N PHE A 137 -5.05 -17.44 -3.63
CA PHE A 137 -5.92 -18.39 -2.93
C PHE A 137 -7.31 -17.81 -2.66
N ASN A 138 -8.28 -18.69 -2.42
CA ASN A 138 -9.60 -18.27 -1.96
C ASN A 138 -9.54 -17.90 -0.47
N LEU A 139 -9.29 -16.62 -0.19
CA LEU A 139 -9.19 -16.06 1.16
C LEU A 139 -10.51 -15.38 1.55
N ASN A 140 -10.78 -15.29 2.85
CA ASN A 140 -11.93 -14.54 3.33
C ASN A 140 -11.72 -13.02 3.16
N GLU A 141 -12.81 -12.25 3.18
CA GLU A 141 -12.77 -10.80 2.96
C GLU A 141 -11.95 -10.04 4.01
N ALA A 142 -11.88 -10.52 5.25
CA ALA A 142 -11.07 -9.88 6.28
C ALA A 142 -9.57 -9.96 5.94
N VAL A 143 -9.09 -11.13 5.51
CA VAL A 143 -7.71 -11.30 5.03
C VAL A 143 -7.46 -10.45 3.79
N ILE A 144 -8.40 -10.43 2.84
CA ILE A 144 -8.25 -9.63 1.62
C ILE A 144 -8.11 -8.14 1.96
N ARG A 145 -8.91 -7.62 2.90
CA ARG A 145 -8.78 -6.24 3.38
C ARG A 145 -7.42 -5.99 4.03
N GLU A 146 -6.94 -6.90 4.87
CA GLU A 146 -5.57 -6.82 5.42
C GLU A 146 -4.51 -6.72 4.31
N ILE A 147 -4.60 -7.57 3.29
CA ILE A 147 -3.65 -7.62 2.17
C ILE A 147 -3.69 -6.31 1.37
N VAL A 148 -4.89 -5.84 0.98
CA VAL A 148 -5.03 -4.61 0.19
C VAL A 148 -4.52 -3.40 0.97
N VAL A 149 -4.89 -3.26 2.24
CA VAL A 149 -4.48 -2.14 3.09
C VAL A 149 -2.97 -2.16 3.33
N THR A 150 -2.38 -3.31 3.68
CA THR A 150 -0.93 -3.41 3.95
C THR A 150 -0.09 -3.23 2.70
N GLY A 151 -0.53 -3.74 1.55
CA GLY A 151 0.15 -3.55 0.26
C GLY A 151 0.19 -2.08 -0.16
N LEU A 152 -0.94 -1.38 -0.06
CA LEU A 152 -1.01 0.06 -0.33
C LEU A 152 -0.21 0.88 0.70
N ALA A 153 -0.30 0.54 1.99
CA ALA A 153 0.47 1.20 3.05
C ALA A 153 1.99 1.06 2.84
N LEU A 154 2.46 -0.10 2.36
CA LEU A 154 3.86 -0.33 2.03
C LEU A 154 4.34 0.61 0.92
N VAL A 155 3.59 0.71 -0.17
CA VAL A 155 3.93 1.53 -1.33
C VAL A 155 3.95 3.01 -0.95
N TYR A 156 2.89 3.49 -0.29
CA TYR A 156 2.78 4.88 0.15
C TYR A 156 3.78 5.26 1.25
N GLY A 157 4.03 4.34 2.18
CA GLY A 157 5.04 4.52 3.22
C GLY A 157 6.44 4.71 2.64
N ARG A 158 6.74 4.12 1.47
CA ARG A 158 8.01 4.33 0.78
C ARG A 158 8.04 5.59 -0.06
N THR A 159 7.01 5.89 -0.84
CA THR A 159 6.99 7.11 -1.67
C THR A 159 7.02 8.38 -0.80
N GLY A 160 6.31 8.40 0.34
CA GLY A 160 6.33 9.50 1.29
C GLY A 160 7.68 9.70 2.03
N ARG A 161 8.50 8.65 2.14
CA ARG A 161 9.87 8.77 2.69
C ARG A 161 10.85 9.37 1.70
N LEU A 162 10.70 9.06 0.41
CA LEU A 162 11.56 9.62 -0.63
C LEU A 162 11.39 11.14 -0.77
N THR A 163 10.18 11.67 -0.54
CA THR A 163 9.95 13.12 -0.57
C THR A 163 10.49 13.83 0.67
N THR A 164 10.51 13.17 1.83
CA THR A 164 10.97 13.79 3.09
C THR A 164 12.51 13.83 3.18
N VAL A 165 13.22 12.83 2.66
CA VAL A 165 14.70 12.80 2.66
C VAL A 165 15.30 13.94 1.80
N ASN A 166 14.58 14.42 0.79
CA ASN A 166 15.03 15.54 -0.06
C ASN A 166 14.78 16.93 0.56
N THR A 167 14.18 17.02 1.75
CA THR A 167 13.87 18.32 2.40
C THR A 167 14.86 18.74 3.49
N HIS A 168 15.99 18.05 3.64
CA HIS A 168 17.04 18.40 4.61
C HIS A 168 18.35 18.94 4.01
N THR A 169 18.28 19.56 2.83
CA THR A 169 19.37 20.41 2.35
C THR A 169 18.81 21.67 1.72
N GLY A 170 18.92 22.80 2.43
CA GLY A 170 18.74 24.13 1.85
C GLY A 170 17.61 24.95 2.45
N ASP A 171 17.81 25.43 3.69
CA ASP A 171 17.31 26.75 4.04
C ASP A 171 18.08 27.76 3.17
N SER A 172 17.42 28.38 2.19
CA SER A 172 17.61 29.76 1.72
C SER A 172 16.81 30.01 0.43
N ALA A 173 15.76 30.83 0.56
CA ALA A 173 15.21 31.77 -0.43
C ALA A 173 15.12 31.40 -1.92
N GLY A 174 13.89 31.42 -2.48
CA GLY A 174 13.68 31.78 -3.89
C GLY A 174 12.63 30.96 -4.66
N SER A 175 11.46 31.57 -4.86
CA SER A 175 10.66 31.60 -6.11
C SER A 175 10.77 30.46 -7.15
N LEU A 176 9.61 29.84 -7.44
CA LEU A 176 9.21 29.08 -8.66
C LEU A 176 9.97 27.74 -8.85
N VAL A 177 9.38 26.63 -9.30
CA VAL A 177 8.68 26.42 -10.57
C VAL A 177 7.76 25.18 -10.46
N ALA A 178 6.63 25.21 -11.17
CA ALA A 178 5.90 24.04 -11.60
C ALA A 178 6.74 23.13 -12.51
N ALA A 179 6.66 21.81 -12.33
CA ALA A 179 6.97 20.81 -13.35
C ALA A 179 6.20 19.53 -12.95
N GLY A 180 5.35 18.91 -13.76
CA GLY A 180 5.29 18.92 -15.21
C GLY A 180 6.27 17.88 -15.79
N VAL A 181 5.74 16.67 -16.01
CA VAL A 181 6.11 15.69 -17.05
C VAL A 181 7.43 14.92 -16.86
N ILE A 182 7.36 13.57 -16.81
CA ILE A 182 7.48 12.66 -17.99
C ILE A 182 6.54 11.48 -17.78
#